data_AF-A0AAV9DVX9-F1
#
_entry.id   AF-A0AAV9DVX9-F1
#
_cell.length_a   1.000
_cell.length_b   1.000
_cell.length_c   1.000
_cell.angle_alpha   90.00
_cell.angle_beta   90.00
_cell.angle_gamma   90.00
#
_symmetry.space_group_name_H-M   'P 1'
#
loop_
_entity.id
_entity.type
_entity.pdbx_description
1 polymer ?
#
loop_
_entity_poly.entity_id
_entity_poly.type
_entity_poly.pdbx_seq_one_letter_code
_entity_poly.pdbx_strand_id
1 'polypeptide(L)'
;MVEVGEESGRRSGCWNLDGRVYRPLKVGFTKPAPQCFSVYGVESGDTCFAIRQEFNLTAAEFGAVNPNLECDKLFPGQWLCVVGRA
;
A
#
# COMPACT_ATOMS: atom_id res chain seq x y z
N MET A 1 31.57 -1.85 -16.69
CA MET A 1 31.48 -1.05 -15.45
C MET A 1 32.65 -0.10 -15.49
N VAL A 2 32.41 1.14 -15.90
CA VAL A 2 33.41 2.20 -15.79
C VAL A 2 32.67 3.39 -15.19
N GLU A 3 32.93 3.65 -13.92
CA GLU A 3 32.49 4.88 -13.26
C GLU A 3 33.50 5.97 -13.59
N VAL A 4 33.03 7.09 -14.13
CA VAL A 4 33.83 8.31 -14.30
C VAL A 4 33.08 9.49 -13.70
N GLY A 5 33.69 10.05 -12.65
CA GLY A 5 33.95 11.48 -12.45
C GLY A 5 32.76 12.44 -12.50
N GLU A 6 32.39 12.93 -11.31
CA GLU A 6 31.48 14.04 -11.07
C GLU A 6 32.03 15.36 -11.65
N GLU A 7 31.35 15.91 -12.67
CA GLU A 7 31.46 17.34 -13.02
C GLU A 7 30.07 17.97 -13.00
N SER A 8 29.99 19.01 -12.19
CA SER A 8 28.84 19.87 -11.93
C SER A 8 27.99 20.14 -13.19
N GLY A 9 26.74 19.66 -13.19
CA GLY A 9 25.68 20.19 -14.06
C GLY A 9 25.11 19.29 -15.17
N ARG A 10 25.52 18.02 -15.33
CA ARG A 10 24.84 17.11 -16.27
C ARG A 10 23.74 16.32 -15.57
N ARG A 11 22.49 16.51 -16.03
CA ARG A 11 21.39 15.56 -15.74
C ARG A 11 21.86 14.17 -16.14
N SER A 12 21.98 13.28 -15.17
CA SER A 12 22.30 11.86 -15.33
C SER A 12 21.22 11.19 -16.17
N GLY A 13 21.50 11.05 -17.47
CA GLY A 13 20.74 10.22 -18.39
C GLY A 13 21.53 8.97 -18.73
N CYS A 14 20.86 7.82 -18.84
CA CYS A 14 21.45 6.62 -19.43
C CYS A 14 21.55 6.85 -20.94
N TRP A 15 22.77 6.78 -21.49
CA TRP A 15 23.02 6.97 -22.92
C TRP A 15 22.99 5.62 -23.65
N ASN A 16 22.29 5.53 -24.78
CA ASN A 16 22.43 4.41 -25.72
C ASN A 16 23.45 4.73 -26.82
N LEU A 17 23.93 3.70 -27.53
CA LEU A 17 24.92 3.79 -28.62
C LEU A 17 24.45 4.64 -29.82
N ASP A 18 23.15 4.95 -29.92
CA ASP A 18 22.54 5.77 -30.97
C ASP A 18 22.39 7.24 -30.58
N GLY A 19 22.89 7.66 -29.41
CA GLY A 19 22.88 9.06 -28.97
C GLY A 19 21.52 9.57 -28.47
N ARG A 20 20.50 8.70 -28.33
CA ARG A 20 19.22 9.08 -27.72
C ARG A 20 19.32 9.11 -26.20
N VAL A 21 19.04 10.28 -25.62
CA VAL A 21 18.91 10.47 -24.17
C VAL A 21 17.51 10.07 -23.74
N TYR A 22 17.38 8.94 -23.03
CA TYR A 22 16.13 8.62 -22.36
C TYR A 22 16.06 9.34 -21.01
N ARG A 23 15.03 10.15 -20.82
CA ARG A 23 14.66 10.65 -19.48
C ARG A 23 14.09 9.44 -18.72
N PRO A 24 14.68 9.02 -17.58
CA PRO A 24 14.08 7.97 -16.79
C PRO A 24 12.68 8.44 -16.39
N LEU A 25 11.67 7.63 -16.70
CA LEU A 25 10.35 7.79 -16.10
C LEU A 25 10.58 7.78 -14.57
N LYS A 26 10.09 8.80 -13.87
CA LYS A 26 10.00 8.76 -12.41
C LYS A 26 8.95 7.72 -12.03
N VAL A 27 9.29 6.45 -12.15
CA VAL A 27 8.51 5.35 -11.59
C VAL A 27 8.72 5.41 -10.08
N GLY A 28 7.76 5.99 -9.38
CA GLY A 28 7.70 5.93 -7.93
C GLY A 28 7.41 4.50 -7.50
N PHE A 29 8.20 3.95 -6.59
CA PHE A 29 7.86 2.71 -5.90
C PHE A 29 6.75 3.02 -4.89
N THR A 30 5.50 3.05 -5.36
CA THR A 30 4.35 3.18 -4.47
C THR A 30 4.08 1.82 -3.82
N LYS A 31 3.80 1.83 -2.51
CA LYS A 31 3.32 0.63 -1.80
C LYS A 31 2.12 0.05 -2.58
N PRO A 32 2.07 -1.28 -2.80
CA PRO A 32 0.91 -1.90 -3.43
C PRO A 32 -0.37 -1.55 -2.67
N ALA A 33 -1.47 -1.37 -3.40
CA ALA A 33 -2.77 -1.20 -2.76
C ALA A 33 -3.15 -2.49 -2.02
N PRO A 34 -3.85 -2.39 -0.87
CA PRO A 34 -4.37 -3.57 -0.19
C PRO A 34 -5.33 -4.35 -1.09
N GLN A 35 -5.22 -5.67 -1.06
CA GLN A 35 -6.11 -6.61 -1.73
C GLN A 35 -6.99 -7.28 -0.68
N CYS A 36 -8.28 -7.36 -0.97
CA CYS A 36 -9.24 -8.04 -0.11
C CYS A 36 -9.75 -9.32 -0.76
N PHE A 37 -9.72 -10.41 0.01
CA PHE A 37 -10.16 -11.74 -0.42
C PHE A 37 -11.44 -12.19 0.30
N SER A 38 -11.71 -11.67 1.50
CA SER A 38 -12.96 -11.90 2.23
C SER A 38 -13.37 -10.68 3.03
N VAL A 39 -14.68 -10.43 3.06
CA VAL A 39 -15.30 -9.29 3.73
C VAL A 39 -16.24 -9.75 4.84
N TYR A 40 -16.30 -8.94 5.90
CA TYR A 40 -17.28 -9.06 6.98
C TYR A 40 -18.17 -7.82 6.97
N GLY A 41 -19.48 -8.04 7.08
CA GLY A 41 -20.46 -6.96 7.21
C GLY A 41 -20.72 -6.69 8.68
N VAL A 42 -20.41 -5.47 9.13
CA VAL A 42 -20.58 -5.07 10.52
C VAL A 42 -22.04 -5.17 10.96
N GLU A 43 -22.26 -5.71 12.15
CA GLU A 43 -23.56 -5.81 12.82
C GLU A 43 -23.69 -4.81 13.98
N SER A 44 -24.92 -4.67 14.50
CA SER A 44 -25.17 -3.77 15.63
C SER A 44 -24.52 -4.28 16.91
N GLY A 45 -23.66 -3.46 17.51
CA GLY A 45 -22.93 -3.80 18.74
C GLY A 45 -21.50 -4.29 18.50
N ASP A 46 -21.09 -4.43 17.23
CA ASP A 46 -19.72 -4.78 16.90
C ASP A 46 -18.71 -3.71 17.31
N THR A 47 -17.49 -4.19 17.56
CA THR A 47 -16.31 -3.35 17.71
C THR A 47 -15.19 -3.91 16.87
N CYS A 48 -14.26 -3.06 16.41
CA CYS A 48 -13.04 -3.53 15.76
C CYS A 48 -12.29 -4.58 16.58
N PHE A 49 -12.33 -4.48 17.92
CA PHE A 49 -11.69 -5.45 18.81
C PHE A 49 -12.35 -6.84 18.71
N ALA A 50 -13.68 -6.90 18.82
CA ALA A 50 -14.43 -8.16 18.73
C ALA A 50 -14.25 -8.81 17.35
N ILE A 51 -14.41 -8.04 16.27
CA ILE A 51 -14.22 -8.53 14.89
C ILE A 51 -12.80 -9.09 14.71
N ARG A 52 -11.78 -8.36 15.16
CA ARG A 52 -10.39 -8.85 15.07
C ARG A 52 -10.17 -10.15 15.83
N GLN A 53 -10.74 -10.29 17.02
CA GLN A 53 -10.62 -11.51 17.81
C GLN A 53 -11.30 -12.69 17.11
N GLU A 54 -12.47 -12.48 16.53
CA GLU A 54 -13.20 -13.49 15.75
C GLU A 54 -12.36 -14.00 14.56
N PHE A 55 -11.68 -13.09 13.85
CA PHE A 55 -10.86 -13.44 12.69
C PHE A 55 -9.37 -13.69 13.01
N ASN A 56 -8.99 -13.72 14.30
CA ASN A 56 -7.60 -13.88 14.75
C ASN A 56 -6.61 -12.88 14.12
N LEU A 57 -7.01 -11.61 13.98
CA LEU A 57 -6.21 -10.54 13.38
C LEU A 57 -5.58 -9.61 14.43
N THR A 58 -4.30 -9.29 14.25
CA THR A 58 -3.66 -8.21 15.00
C THR A 58 -4.21 -6.84 14.57
N ALA A 59 -4.00 -5.82 15.41
CA ALA A 59 -4.36 -4.44 15.07
C ALA A 59 -3.67 -3.96 13.80
N ALA A 60 -2.40 -4.34 13.63
CA ALA A 60 -1.57 -3.94 12.52
C ALA A 60 -2.05 -4.58 11.21
N GLU A 61 -2.33 -5.88 11.19
CA GLU A 61 -2.84 -6.59 10.01
C GLU A 61 -4.21 -6.03 9.59
N PHE A 62 -5.12 -5.89 10.55
CA PHE A 62 -6.47 -5.40 10.28
C PHE A 62 -6.47 -3.96 9.74
N GLY A 63 -5.65 -3.07 10.31
CA GLY A 63 -5.49 -1.71 9.82
C GLY A 63 -4.78 -1.64 8.46
N ALA A 64 -3.83 -2.54 8.20
CA ALA A 64 -3.12 -2.56 6.93
C ALA A 64 -4.04 -2.93 5.76
N VAL A 65 -5.00 -3.85 5.96
CA VAL A 65 -5.99 -4.22 4.94
C VAL A 65 -7.22 -3.30 4.92
N ASN A 66 -7.39 -2.43 5.92
CA ASN A 66 -8.44 -1.41 6.01
C ASN A 66 -7.86 0.00 6.31
N PRO A 67 -7.07 0.60 5.40
CA PRO A 67 -6.26 1.80 5.69
C PRO A 67 -7.07 3.06 6.02
N ASN A 68 -8.37 3.10 5.71
CA ASN A 68 -9.26 4.24 5.96
C ASN A 68 -10.29 3.95 7.07
N LEU A 69 -10.15 2.84 7.79
CA LEU A 69 -11.09 2.46 8.83
C LEU A 69 -10.83 3.27 10.11
N GLU A 70 -11.85 3.99 10.56
CA GLU A 70 -11.88 4.63 11.87
C GLU A 70 -12.73 3.78 12.82
N CYS A 71 -12.08 3.05 13.74
CA CYS A 71 -12.75 2.10 14.62
C CYS A 71 -13.78 2.73 15.58
N ASP A 72 -13.60 3.99 15.96
CA ASP A 72 -14.56 4.72 16.81
C ASP A 72 -15.82 5.17 16.06
N LYS A 73 -15.83 5.05 14.72
CA LYS A 73 -16.95 5.41 13.85
C LYS A 73 -17.51 4.22 13.09
N LEU A 74 -17.32 3.01 13.61
CA LEU A 74 -17.86 1.80 13.03
C LEU A 74 -19.39 1.82 13.04
N PHE A 75 -20.03 1.40 11.94
CA PHE A 75 -21.49 1.38 11.83
C PHE A 75 -22.02 0.09 11.18
N PRO A 76 -23.23 -0.38 11.55
CA PRO A 76 -23.82 -1.57 10.94
C PRO A 76 -23.99 -1.44 9.43
N GLY A 77 -23.67 -2.50 8.70
CA GLY A 77 -23.66 -2.55 7.23
C GLY A 77 -22.37 -2.06 6.59
N GLN A 78 -21.38 -1.63 7.36
CA GLN A 78 -20.05 -1.33 6.85
C GLN A 78 -19.30 -2.63 6.46
N TRP A 79 -18.66 -2.65 5.29
CA TRP A 79 -17.86 -3.79 4.86
C TRP A 79 -16.40 -3.63 5.28
N LEU A 80 -15.88 -4.60 6.02
CA LEU A 80 -14.48 -4.66 6.46
C LEU A 80 -13.77 -5.84 5.81
N CYS A 81 -12.54 -5.63 5.39
CA CYS A 81 -11.69 -6.73 4.94
C CYS A 81 -11.16 -7.53 6.12
N VAL A 82 -11.36 -8.84 6.10
CA VAL A 82 -10.93 -9.77 7.17
C VAL A 82 -9.97 -10.85 6.68
N VAL A 83 -9.84 -11.02 5.36
CA VAL A 83 -8.77 -11.81 4.74
C VAL A 83 -8.23 -10.99 3.58
N GLY A 84 -6.94 -10.64 3.62
CA GLY A 84 -6.36 -9.73 2.64
C GLY A 84 -4.84 -9.66 2.71
N ARG A 85 -4.27 -8.89 1.79
CA ARG A 85 -2.83 -8.57 1.72
C ARG A 85 -2.69 -7.07 1.61
N ALA A 86 -1.79 -6.48 2.40
CA ALA A 86 -1.46 -5.06 2.34
C ALA A 86 -0.08 -4.79 1.71
#